data_AF-A0A3B1JQ82-F1
#
_entry.id   AF-A0A3B1JQ82-F1
#
_cell.length_a   1.000
_cell.length_b   1.000
_cell.length_c   1.000
_cell.angle_alpha   90.00
_cell.angle_beta   90.00
_cell.angle_gamma   90.00
#
_symmetry.space_group_name_H-M   'P 1'
#
loop_
_entity.id
_entity.type
_entity.pdbx_description
1 polymer ?
#
loop_
_entity_poly.entity_id
_entity_poly.type
_entity_poly.pdbx_seq_one_letter_code
_entity_poly.pdbx_strand_id
1 'polypeptide(L)' 'SLALSSFLLCSLALSSFSPDCVKYRDLKCTREFDPVCGDDGITYSTECVLCLENR' A
#
# COMPACT_ATOMS: atom_id res chain seq x y z
N SER A 1 10.77 17.87 3.93
CA SER A 1 10.71 16.59 4.66
C SER A 1 9.96 15.56 3.85
N LEU A 2 10.54 14.36 3.66
CA LEU A 2 9.94 13.23 2.93
C LEU A 2 8.54 12.81 3.44
N ALA A 3 8.16 13.23 4.64
CA ALA A 3 6.80 13.06 5.18
C ALA A 3 5.70 13.75 4.34
N LEU A 4 6.01 14.87 3.67
CA LEU A 4 5.03 15.58 2.83
C LEU A 4 4.74 14.83 1.52
N SER A 5 5.70 14.08 0.97
CA SER A 5 5.49 13.29 -0.25
C SER A 5 4.61 12.05 -0.02
N SER A 6 4.72 11.40 1.15
CA SER A 6 3.87 10.26 1.51
C SER A 6 2.44 10.70 1.84
N PHE A 7 2.28 11.85 2.50
CA PHE A 7 0.97 12.44 2.75
C PHE A 7 0.25 12.84 1.46
N LEU A 8 0.97 13.39 0.47
CA LEU A 8 0.38 13.68 -0.84
C LEU A 8 -0.06 12.41 -1.56
N LEU A 9 0.69 11.31 -1.49
CA LEU A 9 0.29 10.03 -2.08
C LEU A 9 -0.98 9.48 -1.42
N CYS A 10 -1.12 9.60 -0.10
CA CYS A 10 -2.35 9.17 0.58
C CYS A 10 -3.54 10.11 0.32
N SER A 11 -3.29 11.41 0.18
CA SER A 11 -4.35 12.42 -0.07
C SER A 11 -4.80 12.47 -1.54
N LEU A 12 -3.93 12.04 -2.47
CA LEU A 12 -4.19 11.93 -3.92
C LEU A 12 -4.50 10.50 -4.35
N ALA A 13 -4.41 9.51 -3.45
CA ALA A 13 -4.81 8.14 -3.72
C ALA A 13 -6.31 8.12 -4.00
N LEU A 14 -6.63 8.22 -5.29
CA LEU A 14 -7.97 8.04 -5.86
C LEU A 14 -8.51 6.62 -5.64
N SER A 15 -7.72 5.70 -5.09
CA SER A 15 -8.10 4.33 -4.79
C SER A 15 -8.56 4.21 -3.34
N SER A 16 -9.85 4.46 -3.15
CA SER A 16 -10.69 3.92 -2.07
C SER A 16 -10.82 2.38 -2.17
N PHE A 17 -9.72 1.70 -2.50
CA PHE A 17 -9.69 0.29 -2.80
C PHE A 17 -9.24 -0.45 -1.55
N SER A 18 -10.19 -1.09 -0.88
CA SER A 18 -9.88 -2.09 0.14
C SER A 18 -8.96 -3.15 -0.47
N PRO A 19 -7.72 -3.33 0.03
CA PRO A 19 -6.78 -4.28 -0.54
C PRO A 19 -7.31 -5.71 -0.37
N ASP A 20 -7.25 -6.52 -1.43
CA ASP A 20 -7.64 -7.93 -1.35
C ASP A 20 -6.48 -8.78 -0.85
N CYS A 21 -6.30 -8.77 0.47
CA CYS A 21 -5.24 -9.54 1.12
C CYS A 21 -5.42 -11.06 1.03
N VAL A 22 -6.58 -11.56 0.59
CA VAL A 22 -6.76 -12.99 0.35
C VAL A 22 -5.92 -13.45 -0.84
N LYS A 23 -5.73 -12.57 -1.84
CA LYS A 23 -4.90 -12.84 -3.01
C LYS A 23 -3.44 -13.10 -2.66
N TYR A 24 -2.90 -12.48 -1.62
CA TYR A 24 -1.46 -12.48 -1.30
C TYR A 24 -1.04 -13.49 -0.22
N ARG A 25 -1.98 -14.31 0.28
CA ARG A 25 -1.76 -15.21 1.43
C ARG A 25 -0.64 -16.24 1.23
N ASP A 26 -0.43 -16.70 0.00
CA ASP A 26 0.48 -17.81 -0.33
C ASP A 26 1.56 -17.42 -1.36
N LEU A 27 1.72 -16.12 -1.63
CA LEU A 27 2.62 -15.60 -2.67
C LEU A 27 3.74 -14.75 -2.07
N LYS A 28 4.92 -14.81 -2.70
CA LYS A 28 5.96 -13.82 -2.48
C LYS A 28 5.62 -12.57 -3.28
N CYS A 29 5.68 -11.40 -2.66
CA CYS A 29 5.46 -10.14 -3.35
C CYS A 29 6.46 -9.93 -4.48
N THR A 30 5.98 -9.42 -5.61
CA THR A 30 6.83 -8.93 -6.70
C THR A 30 7.55 -7.66 -6.24
N ARG A 31 8.61 -7.29 -6.95
CA ARG A 31 9.33 -6.02 -6.72
C ARG A 31 8.83 -4.91 -7.63
N GLU A 32 7.62 -5.06 -8.15
CA GLU A 32 6.94 -3.98 -8.88
C GLU A 32 6.69 -2.82 -7.91
N PHE A 33 6.62 -1.61 -8.44
CA PHE A 33 6.32 -0.43 -7.65
C PHE A 33 4.94 0.08 -8.05
N ASP A 34 3.95 -0.23 -7.23
CA ASP A 34 2.56 0.17 -7.38
C ASP A 34 2.03 0.64 -6.01
N PRO A 35 2.33 1.90 -5.63
CA PRO A 35 2.19 2.34 -4.26
C PRO A 35 0.73 2.48 -3.82
N VAL A 36 0.43 1.96 -2.63
CA VAL A 36 -0.91 2.03 -2.02
C VAL A 36 -0.83 2.70 -0.65
N CYS A 37 -1.87 3.44 -0.25
CA CYS A 37 -1.97 3.96 1.12
C CYS A 37 -2.73 2.96 2.00
N GLY A 38 -2.15 2.58 3.15
CA GLY A 38 -2.84 1.82 4.18
C GLY A 38 -3.71 2.70 5.07
N ASP A 39 -4.59 2.05 5.83
CA ASP A 39 -5.48 2.72 6.79
C ASP A 39 -4.72 3.36 7.97
N ASP A 40 -3.46 2.99 8.16
CA ASP A 40 -2.52 3.60 9.10
C ASP A 40 -1.86 4.88 8.55
N GLY A 41 -2.19 5.27 7.31
CA GLY A 41 -1.62 6.43 6.64
C GLY A 41 -0.21 6.21 6.09
N ILE A 42 0.28 4.97 6.09
CA ILE A 42 1.59 4.61 5.53
C ILE A 42 1.44 4.24 4.06
N THR A 43 2.38 4.71 3.23
CA THR A 43 2.45 4.30 1.82
C THR A 43 3.30 3.04 1.70
N TYR A 44 2.70 1.97 1.20
CA TYR A 44 3.39 0.71 0.90
C TYR A 44 3.78 0.68 -0.57
N SER A 45 4.87 -0.03 -0.89
CA SER A 45 5.39 -0.12 -2.26
C SER A 45 4.52 -0.93 -3.21
N THR A 46 3.73 -1.87 -2.67
CA THR A 46 2.70 -2.65 -3.37
C THR A 46 1.58 -3.04 -2.41
N GLU A 47 0.41 -3.40 -2.96
CA GLU A 47 -0.71 -4.02 -2.23
C GLU A 47 -0.29 -5.28 -1.47
N CYS A 48 0.60 -6.09 -2.05
CA CYS A 48 1.11 -7.30 -1.41
C CYS A 48 1.91 -6.99 -0.14
N VAL A 49 2.78 -5.97 -0.20
CA VAL A 49 3.59 -5.55 0.96
C VAL A 49 2.69 -4.99 2.07
N LEU A 50 1.67 -4.20 1.71
CA LEU A 50 0.65 -3.74 2.65
C LEU A 50 0.02 -4.94 3.37
N CYS A 51 -0.48 -5.93 2.63
CA CYS A 51 -1.17 -7.10 3.20
C CYS A 51 -0.28 -8.00 4.07
N LEU A 52 1.05 -7.94 3.92
CA LEU A 52 1.99 -8.66 4.77
C LEU A 52 2.38 -7.89 6.04
N GLU A 53 2.42 -6.55 5.97
CA GLU A 53 2.94 -5.71 7.05
C GLU A 53 1.84 -5.08 7.92
N ASN A 54 0.65 -4.84 7.36
CA ASN A 54 -0.44 -4.14 8.03
C ASN A 54 -1.80 -4.62 7.54
N ARG A 55 -2.46 -5.44 8.36
CA ARG A 55 -3.77 -6.03 8.07
C ARG A 55 -4.90 -5.22 8.69
#